data_AF-A0A3D1DMG9-F1
#
_entry.id   AF-A0A3D1DMG9-F1
#
_cell.length_a   1.000
_cell.length_b   1.000
_cell.length_c   1.000
_cell.angle_alpha   90.00
_cell.angle_beta   90.00
_cell.angle_gamma   90.00
#
_symmetry.space_group_name_H-M   'P 1'
#
loop_
_entity.id
_entity.type
_entity.pdbx_description
1 polymer ?
#
loop_
_entity_poly.entity_id
_entity_poly.type
_entity_poly.pdbx_seq_one_letter_code
_entity_poly.pdbx_strand_id
1 'polypeptide(L)'
;MTDPCRAGSSLGTGGIHLAVVPPGCRMLFAEPFAAGRGLTPWLRLLLVLLVLPAAARAANDDERFAQLVRLASDDRAVRQEVLQQLGRSRDGRLVAFFAAYQQGDAYVHNGRVVLCPKFQEIEGRKMAPLSDPLSANPLSGPDGSPLVVPDGELKSMSPSGRERRAVNDVIRRLEVWSPQLDTRLAAIRQFGNSKKSEFLEPLDELVEADVPDVVRDRAIESIALIELGSENFTDSPEKRMAAAARLGEICSAPAVPILDSLLKTPESLAPQEREAFAKALETIEWYQWKIARVQNLFQGLSLGSVLILVALGLAIIFGQMGVINMAHGELMMIGAYATYEIQMLFGHTPDNPVNLFFVVALPAAFLSAALVGWLIELLVVRHLYGRPLETLLATWGVGLILIQAVRMRYGDNIGVNSPDWLIGRFEPIQDLIIPYNRIFIVGLCATCVLAISAIMNRTRPGLLIRATVQNRETAESLGINTRRTDGLTFALGAGLAGIAGYAWTLIGTVAPEMGQGQIVDAFLVVVTGGVGELAGTVLAGLGLGVLNKVIEPAMGSAIWAKVILLLLVIAFIQWKPAGLFPPKGRLADV
;
A
#
# COMPACT_ATOMS: atom_id res chain seq x y z
N MET A 1 -18.16 -55.74 -41.23
CA MET A 1 -18.95 -56.69 -40.42
C MET A 1 -19.59 -55.91 -39.28
N THR A 2 -20.89 -55.63 -39.45
CA THR A 2 -21.94 -55.28 -38.46
C THR A 2 -21.66 -54.21 -37.39
N ASP A 3 -22.01 -52.97 -37.77
CA ASP A 3 -22.78 -51.91 -37.06
C ASP A 3 -24.07 -52.45 -36.34
N PRO A 4 -24.94 -51.66 -35.64
CA PRO A 4 -24.92 -50.21 -35.24
C PRO A 4 -25.70 -49.83 -33.91
N CYS A 5 -25.90 -48.51 -33.71
CA CYS A 5 -27.12 -47.80 -33.25
C CYS A 5 -27.29 -47.39 -31.75
N ARG A 6 -27.29 -46.06 -31.45
CA ARG A 6 -28.45 -45.10 -31.30
C ARG A 6 -29.26 -45.33 -30.00
N ALA A 7 -29.80 -44.38 -29.24
CA ALA A 7 -30.19 -42.95 -29.32
C ALA A 7 -30.30 -42.44 -27.85
N GLY A 8 -30.29 -41.18 -27.42
CA GLY A 8 -30.91 -39.96 -27.95
C GLY A 8 -31.85 -39.34 -26.90
N SER A 9 -31.49 -38.15 -26.35
CA SER A 9 -32.39 -37.08 -25.85
C SER A 9 -33.26 -37.38 -24.59
N SER A 10 -33.70 -36.48 -23.70
CA SER A 10 -33.99 -35.04 -23.76
C SER A 10 -34.42 -34.50 -22.37
N LEU A 11 -34.24 -33.17 -22.13
CA LEU A 11 -35.06 -32.24 -21.32
C LEU A 11 -35.09 -32.43 -19.78
N GLY A 12 -35.09 -31.41 -18.91
CA GLY A 12 -35.09 -29.95 -19.04
C GLY A 12 -35.42 -29.29 -17.67
N THR A 13 -34.73 -28.17 -17.38
CA THR A 13 -35.16 -26.93 -16.67
C THR A 13 -35.74 -26.91 -15.24
N GLY A 14 -35.21 -25.96 -14.44
CA GLY A 14 -35.88 -25.26 -13.31
C GLY A 14 -35.28 -25.61 -11.95
N GLY A 15 -34.83 -24.71 -11.07
CA GLY A 15 -34.98 -23.28 -10.90
C GLY A 15 -35.00 -22.99 -9.38
N ILE A 16 -33.98 -22.27 -8.89
CA ILE A 16 -33.87 -21.37 -7.71
C ILE A 16 -34.80 -21.64 -6.49
N HIS A 17 -34.26 -21.72 -5.26
CA HIS A 17 -34.81 -21.02 -4.08
C HIS A 17 -33.82 -20.92 -2.90
N LEU A 18 -33.73 -19.71 -2.33
CA LEU A 18 -33.07 -19.32 -1.08
C LEU A 18 -33.56 -20.12 0.13
N ALA A 19 -32.69 -20.32 1.13
CA ALA A 19 -33.13 -20.50 2.53
C ALA A 19 -32.11 -19.90 3.53
N VAL A 20 -32.60 -18.92 4.28
CA VAL A 20 -32.01 -18.33 5.49
C VAL A 20 -32.39 -19.18 6.71
N VAL A 21 -31.45 -19.34 7.64
CA VAL A 21 -31.44 -20.08 8.94
C VAL A 21 -32.49 -19.51 9.93
N PRO A 22 -33.23 -20.31 10.76
CA PRO A 22 -32.83 -20.69 12.14
C PRO A 22 -33.54 -21.95 12.73
N PRO A 23 -33.54 -22.23 14.05
CA PRO A 23 -32.42 -22.50 14.97
C PRO A 23 -32.54 -23.88 15.66
N GLY A 24 -31.41 -24.40 16.16
CA GLY A 24 -31.39 -25.43 17.21
C GLY A 24 -31.33 -26.88 16.72
N CYS A 25 -30.13 -27.44 16.65
CA CYS A 25 -29.95 -28.83 17.08
C CYS A 25 -28.50 -29.07 17.52
N ARG A 26 -28.39 -29.63 18.72
CA ARG A 26 -27.17 -29.92 19.46
C ARG A 26 -26.20 -30.77 18.64
N MET A 27 -24.94 -30.35 18.58
CA MET A 27 -23.84 -31.25 18.20
C MET A 27 -23.76 -32.38 19.23
N LEU A 28 -23.99 -33.60 18.75
CA LEU A 28 -23.74 -34.82 19.49
C LEU A 28 -22.23 -34.96 19.72
N PHE A 29 -21.86 -34.85 20.99
CA PHE A 29 -20.63 -35.41 21.55
C PHE A 29 -20.53 -36.89 21.15
N ALA A 30 -19.43 -37.26 20.49
CA ALA A 30 -19.04 -38.65 20.36
C ALA A 30 -18.39 -39.08 21.68
N GLU A 31 -19.13 -39.84 22.48
CA GLU A 31 -18.62 -40.58 23.63
C GLU A 31 -17.73 -41.77 23.21
N PRO A 32 -16.85 -42.28 24.10
CA PRO A 32 -15.64 -43.00 23.74
C PRO A 32 -15.89 -44.50 23.52
N PHE A 33 -15.26 -45.05 22.47
CA PHE A 33 -15.20 -46.49 22.26
C PHE A 33 -14.16 -47.11 23.20
N ALA A 34 -14.62 -47.66 24.32
CA ALA A 34 -13.90 -48.66 25.10
C ALA A 34 -14.15 -50.05 24.49
N ALA A 35 -13.21 -50.54 23.69
CA ALA A 35 -13.05 -51.97 23.41
C ALA A 35 -11.62 -52.24 22.94
N GLY A 36 -10.90 -53.10 23.66
CA GLY A 36 -9.47 -53.32 23.51
C GLY A 36 -9.07 -53.84 22.13
N ARG A 37 -8.33 -53.02 21.38
CA ARG A 37 -7.26 -53.43 20.47
C ARG A 37 -6.16 -52.39 20.57
N GLY A 38 -4.95 -52.83 20.92
CA GLY A 38 -3.81 -51.93 21.06
C GLY A 38 -3.59 -51.09 19.81
N LEU A 39 -3.27 -49.80 20.00
CA LEU A 39 -2.79 -48.88 18.97
C LEU A 39 -1.86 -49.64 18.00
N THR A 40 -2.21 -49.66 16.72
CA THR A 40 -1.41 -50.33 15.69
C THR A 40 0.01 -49.73 15.69
N PRO A 41 1.05 -50.55 15.45
CA PRO A 41 2.45 -50.11 15.55
C PRO A 41 2.76 -48.89 14.67
N TRP A 42 2.06 -48.74 13.54
CA TRP A 42 2.16 -47.59 12.64
C TRP A 42 1.66 -46.28 13.27
N LEU A 43 0.58 -46.30 14.05
CA LEU A 43 0.04 -45.11 14.74
C LEU A 43 0.92 -44.69 15.92
N ARG A 44 1.54 -45.67 16.62
CA ARG A 44 2.55 -45.39 17.64
C ARG A 44 3.83 -44.80 17.04
N LEU A 45 4.27 -45.31 15.89
CA LEU A 45 5.44 -44.77 15.18
C LEU A 45 5.20 -43.34 14.70
N LEU A 46 3.99 -43.03 14.23
CA LEU A 46 3.59 -41.71 13.74
C LEU A 46 3.42 -40.70 14.90
N LEU A 47 2.87 -41.13 16.05
CA LEU A 47 2.85 -40.34 17.29
C LEU A 47 4.25 -40.12 17.86
N VAL A 48 5.14 -41.12 17.83
CA VAL A 48 6.53 -40.97 18.26
C VAL A 48 7.29 -40.02 17.32
N LEU A 49 7.08 -40.11 16.00
CA LEU A 49 7.66 -39.19 15.01
C LEU A 49 7.14 -37.75 15.15
N LEU A 50 5.90 -37.55 15.61
CA LEU A 50 5.33 -36.22 15.89
C LEU A 50 5.76 -35.65 17.25
N VAL A 51 6.02 -36.49 18.25
CA VAL A 51 6.39 -36.07 19.61
C VAL A 51 7.90 -35.86 19.77
N LEU A 52 8.74 -36.61 19.04
CA LEU A 52 10.20 -36.46 19.04
C LEU A 52 10.70 -35.02 18.76
N PRO A 53 10.20 -34.30 17.73
CA PRO A 53 10.63 -32.91 17.50
C PRO A 53 10.14 -31.95 18.59
N ALA A 54 8.99 -32.21 19.23
CA ALA A 54 8.47 -31.39 20.31
C ALA A 54 9.26 -31.57 21.63
N ALA A 55 9.65 -32.81 21.95
CA ALA A 55 10.47 -33.12 23.13
C ALA A 55 11.91 -32.59 22.99
N ALA A 56 12.52 -32.69 21.80
CA ALA A 56 13.83 -32.11 21.53
C ALA A 56 13.80 -30.56 21.59
N ARG A 57 12.69 -29.95 21.19
CA ARG A 57 12.49 -28.50 21.26
C ARG A 57 12.31 -28.00 22.68
N ALA A 58 11.56 -28.73 23.51
CA ALA A 58 11.38 -28.43 24.94
C ALA A 58 12.71 -28.51 25.71
N ALA A 59 13.53 -29.54 25.46
CA ALA A 59 14.84 -29.68 26.11
C ALA A 59 15.82 -28.53 25.77
N ASN A 60 15.84 -28.09 24.50
CA ASN A 60 16.63 -26.93 24.09
C ASN A 60 16.08 -25.61 24.63
N ASP A 61 14.76 -25.48 24.80
CA ASP A 61 14.15 -24.28 25.37
C ASP A 61 14.46 -24.18 26.88
N ASP A 62 14.47 -25.29 27.63
CA ASP A 62 14.89 -25.32 29.05
C ASP A 62 16.36 -24.89 29.25
N GLU A 63 17.26 -25.33 28.37
CA GLU A 63 18.66 -24.90 28.39
C GLU A 63 18.82 -23.41 28.07
N ARG A 64 18.02 -22.88 27.13
CA ARG A 64 17.97 -21.44 26.81
C ARG A 64 17.42 -20.61 27.97
N PHE A 65 16.37 -21.08 28.64
CA PHE A 65 15.85 -20.43 29.83
C PHE A 65 16.91 -20.37 30.94
N ALA A 66 17.69 -21.44 31.12
CA ALA A 66 18.81 -21.44 32.06
C ALA A 66 19.88 -20.40 31.67
N GLN A 67 20.20 -20.26 30.38
CA GLN A 67 21.13 -19.23 29.89
C GLN A 67 20.59 -17.81 30.08
N LEU A 68 19.28 -17.58 29.83
CA LEU A 68 18.62 -16.29 30.07
C LEU A 68 18.62 -15.92 31.56
N VAL A 69 18.43 -16.87 32.46
CA VAL A 69 18.53 -16.63 33.92
C VAL A 69 19.96 -16.25 34.32
N ARG A 70 20.99 -16.82 33.67
CA ARG A 70 22.39 -16.40 33.89
C ARG A 70 22.66 -14.97 33.44
N LEU A 71 21.87 -14.42 32.50
CA LEU A 71 21.93 -13.01 32.13
C LEU A 71 21.49 -12.08 33.29
N ALA A 72 20.76 -12.59 34.28
CA ALA A 72 20.34 -11.87 35.47
C ALA A 72 21.40 -11.79 36.59
N SER A 73 22.60 -12.36 36.36
CA SER A 73 23.68 -12.38 37.35
C SER A 73 24.25 -10.99 37.58
N ASP A 74 24.62 -10.68 38.83
CA ASP A 74 25.21 -9.38 39.17
C ASP A 74 26.66 -9.23 38.62
N ASP A 75 27.30 -10.33 38.21
CA ASP A 75 28.62 -10.33 37.57
C ASP A 75 28.56 -9.85 36.10
N ARG A 76 29.44 -8.92 35.75
CA ARG A 76 29.56 -8.36 34.40
C ARG A 76 30.22 -9.32 33.41
N ALA A 77 31.22 -10.10 33.86
CA ALA A 77 31.94 -11.02 32.98
C ALA A 77 31.01 -12.15 32.51
N VAL A 78 30.21 -12.69 33.43
CA VAL A 78 29.20 -13.73 33.16
C VAL A 78 28.16 -13.22 32.16
N ARG A 79 27.65 -12.00 32.34
CA ARG A 79 26.67 -11.41 31.40
C ARG A 79 27.25 -11.25 29.99
N GLN A 80 28.51 -10.82 29.86
CA GLN A 80 29.15 -10.67 28.57
C GLN A 80 29.38 -12.02 27.87
N GLU A 81 29.79 -13.05 28.61
CA GLU A 81 29.95 -14.42 28.10
C GLU A 81 28.61 -14.99 27.61
N VAL A 82 27.54 -14.84 28.41
CA VAL A 82 26.19 -15.29 28.07
C VAL A 82 25.66 -14.56 26.83
N LEU A 83 25.90 -13.25 26.71
CA LEU A 83 25.53 -12.49 25.51
C LEU A 83 26.23 -13.02 24.25
N GLN A 84 27.51 -13.38 24.33
CA GLN A 84 28.25 -13.96 23.20
C GLN A 84 27.75 -15.36 22.84
N GLN A 85 27.44 -16.20 23.84
CA GLN A 85 26.87 -17.53 23.64
C GLN A 85 25.48 -17.45 23.00
N LEU A 86 24.59 -16.60 23.54
CA LEU A 86 23.25 -16.40 23.01
C LEU A 86 23.28 -15.76 21.61
N GLY A 87 24.22 -14.85 21.32
CA GLY A 87 24.38 -14.29 19.98
C GLY A 87 24.84 -15.30 18.92
N ARG A 88 25.42 -16.44 19.33
CA ARG A 88 25.76 -17.56 18.45
C ARG A 88 24.67 -18.63 18.37
N SER A 89 23.63 -18.54 19.21
CA SER A 89 22.64 -19.61 19.40
C SER A 89 21.67 -19.84 18.21
N ARG A 90 21.82 -19.07 17.11
CA ARG A 90 21.01 -19.13 15.87
C ARG A 90 19.48 -19.08 16.10
N ASP A 91 19.02 -18.66 17.28
CA ASP A 91 17.59 -18.62 17.60
C ASP A 91 17.04 -17.20 17.44
N GLY A 92 16.40 -16.95 16.30
CA GLY A 92 15.80 -15.65 16.00
C GLY A 92 14.62 -15.26 16.90
N ARG A 93 14.09 -16.17 17.72
CA ARG A 93 13.05 -15.85 18.72
C ARG A 93 13.58 -14.93 19.83
N LEU A 94 14.88 -15.00 20.09
CA LEU A 94 15.55 -14.17 21.10
C LEU A 94 15.61 -12.68 20.71
N VAL A 95 15.34 -12.32 19.46
CA VAL A 95 15.30 -10.91 19.01
C VAL A 95 14.27 -10.11 19.80
N ALA A 96 13.07 -10.66 20.00
CA ALA A 96 12.01 -10.01 20.78
C ALA A 96 12.42 -9.83 22.25
N PHE A 97 13.05 -10.85 22.83
CA PHE A 97 13.60 -10.78 24.18
C PHE A 97 14.66 -9.69 24.30
N PHE A 98 15.67 -9.68 23.43
CA PHE A 98 16.77 -8.72 23.52
C PHE A 98 16.33 -7.28 23.25
N ALA A 99 15.32 -7.08 22.39
CA ALA A 99 14.71 -5.77 22.19
C ALA A 99 14.03 -5.27 23.49
N ALA A 100 13.28 -6.13 24.18
CA ALA A 100 12.66 -5.80 25.47
C ALA A 100 13.70 -5.61 26.59
N TYR A 101 14.74 -6.46 26.63
CA TYR A 101 15.88 -6.31 27.54
C TYR A 101 16.60 -4.97 27.36
N GLN A 102 16.77 -4.52 26.12
CA GLN A 102 17.37 -3.21 25.81
C GLN A 102 16.52 -2.04 26.30
N GLN A 103 15.19 -2.16 26.26
CA GLN A 103 14.23 -1.16 26.74
C GLN A 103 14.11 -1.15 28.28
N GLY A 104 14.57 -2.20 28.95
CA GLY A 104 14.49 -2.36 30.40
C GLY A 104 13.27 -3.14 30.87
N ASP A 105 12.54 -3.77 29.95
CA ASP A 105 11.26 -4.46 30.17
C ASP A 105 11.42 -5.96 30.51
N ALA A 106 12.65 -6.39 30.80
CA ALA A 106 12.98 -7.76 31.16
C ALA A 106 13.18 -7.89 32.67
N TYR A 107 12.50 -8.86 33.27
CA TYR A 107 12.45 -9.09 34.71
C TYR A 107 12.66 -10.57 35.05
N VAL A 108 13.05 -10.86 36.29
CA VAL A 108 13.05 -12.21 36.84
C VAL A 108 11.94 -12.34 37.86
N HIS A 109 11.10 -13.36 37.69
CA HIS A 109 10.03 -13.73 38.61
C HIS A 109 10.11 -15.24 38.91
N ASN A 110 10.16 -15.62 40.19
CA ASN A 110 10.26 -17.01 40.65
C ASN A 110 11.35 -17.85 39.94
N GLY A 111 12.51 -17.24 39.69
CA GLY A 111 13.65 -17.89 39.01
C GLY A 111 13.49 -18.08 37.50
N ARG A 112 12.45 -17.49 36.88
CA ARG A 112 12.24 -17.46 35.43
C ARG A 112 12.34 -16.05 34.89
N VAL A 113 12.88 -15.91 33.68
CA VAL A 113 12.91 -14.65 32.94
C VAL A 113 11.56 -14.40 32.30
N VAL A 114 11.01 -13.19 32.50
CA VAL A 114 9.71 -12.76 32.01
C VAL A 114 9.81 -11.36 31.42
N LEU A 115 8.95 -11.06 30.44
CA LEU A 115 8.84 -9.74 29.83
C LEU A 115 7.61 -9.01 30.36
N CYS A 116 7.75 -7.71 30.64
CA CYS A 116 6.64 -6.82 31.01
C CYS A 116 6.70 -5.54 30.16
N PRO A 117 6.00 -5.48 29.02
CA PRO A 117 6.08 -4.34 28.10
C PRO A 117 5.39 -3.08 28.63
N LYS A 118 4.43 -3.19 29.56
CA LYS A 118 3.76 -2.02 30.16
C LYS A 118 3.11 -2.36 31.49
N PHE A 119 3.43 -1.60 32.54
CA PHE A 119 2.71 -1.66 33.80
C PHE A 119 1.29 -1.13 33.65
N GLN A 120 0.34 -1.84 34.26
CA GLN A 120 -1.06 -1.45 34.36
C GLN A 120 -1.35 -1.02 35.79
N GLU A 121 -2.16 0.02 35.96
CA GLU A 121 -2.61 0.47 37.27
C GLU A 121 -3.98 -0.14 37.54
N ILE A 122 -4.01 -1.16 38.41
CA ILE A 122 -5.23 -1.88 38.80
C ILE A 122 -5.40 -1.65 40.30
N GLU A 123 -6.55 -1.09 40.69
CA GLU A 123 -6.88 -0.81 42.10
C GLU A 123 -5.81 0.01 42.87
N GLY A 124 -5.16 0.98 42.19
CA GLY A 124 -4.14 1.84 42.79
C GLY A 124 -2.79 1.16 43.04
N ARG A 125 -2.58 -0.05 42.49
CA ARG A 125 -1.30 -0.77 42.52
C ARG A 125 -0.75 -0.94 41.11
N LYS A 126 0.57 -0.80 40.96
CA LYS A 126 1.27 -1.09 39.70
C LYS A 126 1.40 -2.60 39.54
N MET A 127 0.76 -3.11 38.50
CA MET A 127 0.61 -4.51 38.18
C MET A 127 1.27 -4.79 36.83
N ALA A 128 2.09 -5.84 36.75
CA ALA A 128 2.88 -6.19 35.58
C ALA A 128 2.27 -7.42 34.89
N PRO A 129 1.70 -7.30 33.67
CA PRO A 129 1.33 -8.46 32.88
C PRO A 129 2.60 -9.15 32.38
N LEU A 130 2.73 -10.44 32.68
CA LEU A 130 3.94 -11.21 32.34
C LEU A 130 3.76 -11.97 31.03
N SER A 131 4.77 -11.84 30.16
CA SER A 131 4.86 -12.58 28.90
C SER A 131 6.08 -13.49 28.87
N ASP A 132 5.97 -14.58 28.12
CA ASP A 132 7.07 -15.51 27.84
C ASP A 132 8.15 -14.81 27.00
N PRO A 133 9.45 -14.95 27.34
CA PRO A 133 10.54 -14.27 26.63
C PRO A 133 10.81 -14.78 25.22
N LEU A 134 10.47 -16.03 24.89
CA LEU A 134 10.71 -16.62 23.56
C LEU A 134 9.50 -16.54 22.65
N SER A 135 8.29 -16.63 23.20
CA SER A 135 7.06 -16.58 22.40
C SER A 135 6.35 -15.22 22.42
N ALA A 136 6.72 -14.33 23.34
CA ALA A 136 6.06 -13.05 23.61
C ALA A 136 4.56 -13.16 23.97
N ASN A 137 4.04 -14.39 24.16
CA ASN A 137 2.67 -14.63 24.55
C ASN A 137 2.48 -14.36 26.05
N PRO A 138 1.31 -13.84 26.47
CA PRO A 138 1.01 -13.65 27.89
C PRO A 138 0.99 -15.00 28.60
N LEU A 139 1.71 -15.08 29.72
CA LEU A 139 1.67 -16.26 30.58
C LEU A 139 0.28 -16.37 31.19
N SER A 140 -0.29 -17.57 31.23
CA SER A 140 -1.60 -17.82 31.84
C SER A 140 -1.43 -18.31 33.28
N GLY A 141 -2.21 -17.75 34.20
CA GLY A 141 -2.33 -18.24 35.57
C GLY A 141 -3.12 -19.56 35.66
N PRO A 142 -3.26 -20.14 36.86
CA PRO A 142 -3.97 -21.42 37.08
C PRO A 142 -5.41 -21.44 36.55
N ASP A 143 -6.04 -20.27 36.46
CA ASP A 143 -7.43 -20.07 36.04
C ASP A 143 -7.58 -19.70 34.55
N GLY A 144 -6.48 -19.67 33.78
CA GLY A 144 -6.47 -19.32 32.36
C GLY A 144 -6.48 -17.82 32.05
N SER A 145 -6.50 -16.95 33.07
CA SER A 145 -6.33 -15.49 32.92
C SER A 145 -4.86 -15.10 32.75
N PRO A 146 -4.53 -13.95 32.11
CA PRO A 146 -3.16 -13.46 32.03
C PRO A 146 -2.55 -13.32 33.44
N LEU A 147 -1.33 -13.81 33.62
CA LEU A 147 -0.60 -13.73 34.87
C LEU A 147 -0.14 -12.29 35.09
N VAL A 148 -0.70 -11.64 36.10
CA VAL A 148 -0.39 -10.26 36.47
C VAL A 148 0.15 -10.23 37.89
N VAL A 149 1.35 -9.66 38.07
CA VAL A 149 2.10 -9.71 39.33
C VAL A 149 2.41 -8.29 39.84
N PRO A 150 2.41 -8.02 41.16
CA PRO A 150 2.83 -6.74 41.71
C PRO A 150 4.31 -6.44 41.44
N ASP A 151 4.65 -5.16 41.23
CA ASP A 151 6.03 -4.69 40.96
C ASP A 151 7.08 -5.16 41.98
N GLY A 152 6.70 -5.29 43.25
CA GLY A 152 7.61 -5.72 44.33
C GLY A 152 8.14 -7.15 44.23
N GLU A 153 7.57 -8.00 43.37
CA GLU A 153 7.98 -9.40 43.16
C GLU A 153 8.87 -9.59 41.93
N LEU A 154 9.31 -8.49 41.29
CA LEU A 154 10.10 -8.50 40.07
C LEU A 154 11.52 -7.97 40.30
N LYS A 155 12.54 -8.76 39.95
CA LYS A 155 13.94 -8.28 39.86
C LYS A 155 14.20 -7.76 38.46
N SER A 156 14.46 -6.46 38.30
CA SER A 156 14.78 -5.84 36.99
C SER A 156 16.14 -6.30 36.46
N MET A 157 16.22 -6.55 35.16
CA MET A 157 17.45 -6.89 34.44
C MET A 157 17.84 -5.81 33.44
N SER A 158 18.02 -4.57 33.90
CA SER A 158 18.35 -3.46 32.99
C SER A 158 19.84 -3.47 32.56
N PRO A 159 20.16 -3.39 31.25
CA PRO A 159 21.54 -3.36 30.78
C PRO A 159 22.22 -2.01 31.00
N SER A 160 23.53 -2.05 31.28
CA SER A 160 24.39 -0.86 31.33
C SER A 160 24.61 -0.25 29.93
N GLY A 161 25.05 1.01 29.85
CA GLY A 161 25.24 1.70 28.55
C GLY A 161 26.23 1.03 27.58
N ARG A 162 27.24 0.29 28.08
CA ARG A 162 28.14 -0.52 27.23
C ARG A 162 27.50 -1.86 26.83
N GLU A 163 26.75 -2.49 27.74
CA GLU A 163 26.00 -3.71 27.45
C GLU A 163 24.92 -3.49 26.38
N ARG A 164 24.25 -2.33 26.37
CA ARG A 164 23.29 -1.97 25.32
C ARG A 164 23.88 -2.03 23.91
N ARG A 165 25.18 -1.73 23.73
CA ARG A 165 25.85 -1.85 22.42
C ARG A 165 26.09 -3.31 22.06
N ALA A 166 26.59 -4.10 23.02
CA ALA A 166 26.81 -5.53 22.82
C ALA A 166 25.50 -6.28 22.52
N VAL A 167 24.40 -5.91 23.20
CA VAL A 167 23.06 -6.44 22.93
C VAL A 167 22.59 -6.09 21.52
N ASN A 168 22.84 -4.88 21.04
CA ASN A 168 22.49 -4.47 19.67
C ASN A 168 23.26 -5.30 18.62
N ASP A 169 24.54 -5.58 18.86
CA ASP A 169 25.33 -6.45 17.98
C ASP A 169 24.81 -7.90 17.99
N VAL A 170 24.34 -8.39 19.14
CA VAL A 170 23.67 -9.69 19.29
C VAL A 170 22.33 -9.73 18.56
N ILE A 171 21.49 -8.71 18.71
CA ILE A 171 20.20 -8.58 18.01
C ILE A 171 20.42 -8.69 16.51
N ARG A 172 21.35 -7.91 15.96
CA ARG A 172 21.67 -7.92 14.52
C ARG A 172 22.05 -9.31 14.01
N ARG A 173 22.87 -10.06 14.76
CA ARG A 173 23.27 -11.44 14.44
C ARG A 173 22.10 -12.43 14.46
N LEU A 174 21.15 -12.21 15.37
CA LEU A 174 19.99 -13.10 15.55
C LEU A 174 18.82 -12.78 14.61
N GLU A 175 18.67 -11.54 14.14
CA GLU A 175 17.61 -11.13 13.22
C GLU A 175 17.64 -11.91 11.89
N VAL A 176 18.83 -12.31 11.45
CA VAL A 176 19.07 -13.17 10.28
C VAL A 176 18.45 -14.56 10.41
N TRP A 177 18.16 -15.00 11.63
CA TRP A 177 17.49 -16.27 11.95
C TRP A 177 16.04 -16.07 12.41
N SER A 178 15.49 -14.85 12.29
CA SER A 178 14.13 -14.51 12.72
C SER A 178 13.08 -15.40 12.05
N PRO A 179 12.05 -15.90 12.76
CA PRO A 179 10.96 -16.66 12.14
C PRO A 179 10.12 -15.81 11.17
N GLN A 180 10.14 -14.48 11.31
CA GLN A 180 9.41 -13.55 10.44
C GLN A 180 10.23 -13.26 9.16
N LEU A 181 9.63 -13.54 8.00
CA LEU A 181 10.31 -13.43 6.70
C LEU A 181 10.81 -12.01 6.42
N ASP A 182 9.99 -10.98 6.66
CA ASP A 182 10.35 -9.59 6.38
C ASP A 182 11.52 -9.10 7.24
N THR A 183 11.49 -9.39 8.55
CA THR A 183 12.59 -9.08 9.48
C THR A 183 13.87 -9.78 9.08
N ARG A 184 13.77 -11.06 8.66
CA ARG A 184 14.90 -11.84 8.19
C ARG A 184 15.54 -11.23 6.95
N LEU A 185 14.75 -10.91 5.93
CA LEU A 185 15.23 -10.32 4.68
C LEU A 185 15.82 -8.91 4.89
N ALA A 186 15.27 -8.13 5.82
CA ALA A 186 15.80 -6.83 6.19
C ALA A 186 17.18 -6.93 6.85
N ALA A 187 17.36 -7.88 7.76
CA ALA A 187 18.64 -8.12 8.45
C ALA A 187 19.74 -8.59 7.48
N ILE A 188 19.42 -9.53 6.59
CA ILE A 188 20.35 -9.99 5.55
C ILE A 188 20.81 -8.81 4.66
N ARG A 189 19.86 -7.97 4.22
CA ARG A 189 20.18 -6.75 3.45
C ARG A 189 21.08 -5.79 4.23
N GLN A 190 20.84 -5.63 5.53
CA GLN A 190 21.68 -4.78 6.38
C GLN A 190 23.11 -5.32 6.48
N PHE A 191 23.28 -6.64 6.53
CA PHE A 191 24.61 -7.27 6.54
C PHE A 191 25.36 -6.97 5.24
N GLY A 192 24.72 -7.18 4.09
CA GLY A 192 25.28 -6.84 2.79
C GLY A 192 25.73 -5.37 2.71
N ASN A 193 24.87 -4.44 3.13
CA ASN A 193 25.15 -3.00 3.09
C ASN A 193 26.27 -2.55 4.05
N SER A 194 26.53 -3.31 5.12
CA SER A 194 27.57 -2.97 6.10
C SER A 194 28.99 -3.18 5.58
N LYS A 195 29.14 -4.02 4.54
CA LYS A 195 30.42 -4.37 3.89
C LYS A 195 31.46 -4.95 4.86
N LYS A 196 31.02 -5.54 5.98
CA LYS A 196 31.94 -6.15 6.94
C LYS A 196 32.08 -7.64 6.72
N SER A 197 33.31 -8.12 6.71
CA SER A 197 33.64 -9.55 6.58
C SER A 197 33.14 -10.40 7.75
N GLU A 198 32.87 -9.81 8.92
CA GLU A 198 32.32 -10.53 10.09
C GLU A 198 30.94 -11.16 9.84
N PHE A 199 30.25 -10.77 8.76
CA PHE A 199 28.94 -11.26 8.41
C PHE A 199 28.93 -12.32 7.30
N LEU A 200 30.08 -12.66 6.72
CA LEU A 200 30.14 -13.67 5.66
C LEU A 200 29.78 -15.07 6.18
N GLU A 201 30.38 -15.49 7.29
CA GLU A 201 30.14 -16.82 7.88
C GLU A 201 28.64 -17.07 8.19
N PRO A 202 27.90 -16.16 8.87
CA PRO A 202 26.46 -16.33 9.05
C PRO A 202 25.64 -16.39 7.75
N LEU A 203 26.09 -15.72 6.69
CA LEU A 203 25.39 -15.70 5.40
C LEU A 203 25.67 -16.97 4.60
N ASP A 204 26.91 -17.47 4.61
CA ASP A 204 27.27 -18.76 3.98
C ASP A 204 26.49 -19.91 4.63
N GLU A 205 26.41 -19.92 5.96
CA GLU A 205 25.60 -20.88 6.71
C GLU A 205 24.10 -20.82 6.33
N LEU A 206 23.57 -19.63 6.02
CA LEU A 206 22.20 -19.48 5.55
C LEU A 206 21.99 -20.04 4.14
N VAL A 207 22.97 -19.89 3.25
CA VAL A 207 22.89 -20.40 1.88
C VAL A 207 22.87 -21.93 1.86
N GLU A 208 23.63 -22.56 2.77
CA GLU A 208 23.67 -24.02 2.93
C GLU A 208 22.45 -24.59 3.68
N ALA A 209 21.74 -23.76 4.45
CA ALA A 209 20.56 -24.18 5.19
C ALA A 209 19.32 -24.41 4.30
N ASP A 210 18.37 -25.21 4.80
CA ASP A 210 17.05 -25.41 4.19
C ASP A 210 16.15 -24.20 4.48
N VAL A 211 16.38 -23.11 3.74
CA VAL A 211 15.63 -21.85 3.80
C VAL A 211 14.87 -21.60 2.50
N PRO A 212 13.79 -20.78 2.53
CA PRO A 212 13.08 -20.40 1.31
C PRO A 212 14.01 -19.75 0.29
N ASP A 213 13.77 -19.99 -1.01
CA ASP A 213 14.61 -19.47 -2.11
C ASP A 213 14.83 -17.95 -2.02
N VAL A 214 13.79 -17.19 -1.67
CA VAL A 214 13.87 -15.72 -1.49
C VAL A 214 14.92 -15.31 -0.45
N VAL A 215 15.08 -16.10 0.62
CA VAL A 215 16.08 -15.85 1.67
C VAL A 215 17.47 -16.20 1.17
N ARG A 216 17.60 -17.33 0.46
CA ARG A 216 18.87 -17.78 -0.12
C ARG A 216 19.40 -16.78 -1.15
N ASP A 217 18.56 -16.34 -2.09
CA ASP A 217 18.95 -15.39 -3.13
C ASP A 217 19.42 -14.05 -2.53
N ARG A 218 18.72 -13.59 -1.48
CA ARG A 218 19.09 -12.36 -0.76
C ARG A 218 20.39 -12.52 0.04
N ALA A 219 20.67 -13.71 0.57
CA ALA A 219 21.94 -14.00 1.25
C ALA A 219 23.10 -13.99 0.24
N ILE A 220 22.93 -14.63 -0.92
CA ILE A 220 23.90 -14.61 -2.03
C ILE A 220 24.20 -13.18 -2.50
N GLU A 221 23.16 -12.36 -2.70
CA GLU A 221 23.32 -10.93 -3.04
C GLU A 221 24.17 -10.20 -1.97
N SER A 222 23.90 -10.45 -0.69
CA SER A 222 24.57 -9.78 0.42
C SER A 222 26.03 -10.21 0.59
N ILE A 223 26.34 -11.48 0.35
CA ILE A 223 27.71 -11.99 0.29
C ILE A 223 28.49 -11.26 -0.80
N ALA A 224 27.93 -11.20 -2.02
CA ALA A 224 28.59 -10.51 -3.14
C ALA A 224 28.80 -9.01 -2.88
N LEU A 225 27.88 -8.33 -2.18
CA LEU A 225 28.06 -6.94 -1.75
C LEU A 225 29.23 -6.77 -0.77
N ILE A 226 29.37 -7.68 0.19
CA ILE A 226 30.48 -7.66 1.15
C ILE A 226 31.80 -7.95 0.45
N GLU A 227 31.86 -8.98 -0.40
CA GLU A 227 33.06 -9.34 -1.16
C GLU A 227 33.53 -8.22 -2.08
N LEU A 228 32.60 -7.48 -2.70
CA LEU A 228 32.92 -6.33 -3.55
C LEU A 228 33.45 -5.11 -2.76
N GLY A 229 32.83 -4.83 -1.59
CA GLY A 229 32.98 -3.57 -0.88
C GLY A 229 33.88 -3.58 0.36
N SER A 230 34.37 -4.74 0.80
CA SER A 230 35.17 -4.86 2.01
C SER A 230 36.68 -4.68 1.76
N GLU A 231 37.35 -4.03 2.70
CA GLU A 231 38.80 -3.77 2.63
C GLU A 231 39.64 -5.07 2.67
N ASN A 232 39.12 -6.14 3.27
CA ASN A 232 39.84 -7.41 3.42
C ASN A 232 40.07 -8.15 2.09
N PHE A 233 39.33 -7.82 1.04
CA PHE A 233 39.38 -8.54 -0.23
C PHE A 233 40.01 -7.71 -1.36
N THR A 234 40.58 -6.54 -1.05
CA THR A 234 41.29 -5.68 -2.03
C THR A 234 42.43 -6.41 -2.73
N ASP A 235 43.05 -7.37 -2.05
CA ASP A 235 44.20 -8.12 -2.56
C ASP A 235 43.79 -9.35 -3.42
N SER A 236 42.49 -9.59 -3.59
CA SER A 236 41.93 -10.73 -4.35
C SER A 236 41.06 -10.26 -5.53
N PRO A 237 41.66 -9.85 -6.66
CA PRO A 237 40.93 -9.27 -7.79
C PRO A 237 39.92 -10.24 -8.41
N GLU A 238 40.25 -11.53 -8.47
CA GLU A 238 39.36 -12.56 -9.03
C GLU A 238 38.03 -12.68 -8.27
N LYS A 239 38.08 -12.63 -6.93
CA LYS A 239 36.88 -12.70 -6.08
C LYS A 239 36.00 -11.47 -6.26
N ARG A 240 36.61 -10.28 -6.31
CA ARG A 240 35.86 -9.03 -6.51
C ARG A 240 35.23 -8.95 -7.89
N MET A 241 35.92 -9.43 -8.93
CA MET A 241 35.38 -9.54 -10.28
C MET A 241 34.20 -10.52 -10.34
N ALA A 242 34.32 -11.68 -9.68
CA ALA A 242 33.22 -12.64 -9.59
C ALA A 242 32.01 -12.05 -8.85
N ALA A 243 32.24 -11.37 -7.72
CA ALA A 243 31.19 -10.69 -6.96
C ALA A 243 30.50 -9.59 -7.79
N ALA A 244 31.26 -8.76 -8.51
CA ALA A 244 30.70 -7.74 -9.40
C ALA A 244 29.88 -8.35 -10.54
N ALA A 245 30.36 -9.43 -11.16
CA ALA A 245 29.63 -10.13 -12.21
C ALA A 245 28.30 -10.69 -11.68
N ARG A 246 28.29 -11.31 -10.49
CA ARG A 246 27.08 -11.79 -9.83
C ARG A 246 26.08 -10.67 -9.51
N LEU A 247 26.57 -9.55 -8.98
CA LEU A 247 25.73 -8.38 -8.71
C LEU A 247 25.15 -7.79 -9.99
N GLY A 248 25.90 -7.86 -11.10
CA GLY A 248 25.43 -7.52 -12.44
C GLY A 248 24.33 -8.45 -12.94
N GLU A 249 24.50 -9.77 -12.80
CA GLU A 249 23.51 -10.79 -13.17
C GLU A 249 22.19 -10.63 -12.39
N ILE A 250 22.28 -10.38 -11.09
CA ILE A 250 21.11 -10.19 -10.19
C ILE A 250 20.56 -8.75 -10.28
N CYS A 251 21.21 -7.87 -11.05
CA CYS A 251 20.84 -6.46 -11.19
C CYS A 251 20.71 -5.71 -9.84
N SER A 252 21.61 -6.01 -8.89
CA SER A 252 21.53 -5.53 -7.50
C SER A 252 21.71 -4.01 -7.39
N ALA A 253 20.66 -3.32 -6.91
CA ALA A 253 20.70 -1.86 -6.79
C ALA A 253 21.70 -1.31 -5.74
N PRO A 254 21.87 -1.94 -4.57
CA PRO A 254 22.88 -1.52 -3.58
C PRO A 254 24.33 -1.55 -4.09
N ALA A 255 24.62 -2.29 -5.17
CA ALA A 255 25.97 -2.38 -5.74
C ALA A 255 26.39 -1.12 -6.49
N VAL A 256 25.44 -0.34 -7.05
CA VAL A 256 25.71 0.87 -7.85
C VAL A 256 26.65 1.87 -7.15
N PRO A 257 26.36 2.36 -5.94
CA PRO A 257 27.25 3.33 -5.27
C PRO A 257 28.63 2.74 -4.96
N ILE A 258 28.74 1.42 -4.79
CA ILE A 258 30.02 0.74 -4.55
C ILE A 258 30.84 0.74 -5.83
N LEU A 259 30.27 0.23 -6.93
CA LEU A 259 30.91 0.16 -8.23
C LEU A 259 31.30 1.55 -8.75
N ASP A 260 30.41 2.54 -8.64
CA ASP A 260 30.68 3.94 -9.03
C ASP A 260 31.82 4.55 -8.19
N SER A 261 31.84 4.31 -6.87
CA SER A 261 32.93 4.81 -6.01
C SER A 261 34.29 4.19 -6.36
N LEU A 262 34.33 2.90 -6.68
CA LEU A 262 35.55 2.19 -7.05
C LEU A 262 36.06 2.68 -8.42
N LEU A 263 35.18 2.82 -9.41
CA LEU A 263 35.54 3.29 -10.75
C LEU A 263 36.05 4.74 -10.78
N LYS A 264 35.66 5.57 -9.81
CA LYS A 264 36.17 6.95 -9.63
C LYS A 264 37.58 7.02 -9.03
N THR A 265 38.12 5.93 -8.49
CA THR A 265 39.49 5.85 -7.93
C THR A 265 40.38 4.94 -8.79
N PRO A 266 40.76 5.38 -10.01
CA PRO A 266 41.38 4.52 -11.03
C PRO A 266 42.79 4.04 -10.67
N GLU A 267 43.49 4.68 -9.73
CA GLU A 267 44.85 4.30 -9.32
C GLU A 267 44.90 2.96 -8.56
N SER A 268 43.74 2.49 -8.06
CA SER A 268 43.64 1.30 -7.21
C SER A 268 43.24 0.00 -7.95
N LEU A 269 42.96 0.07 -9.25
CA LEU A 269 42.30 -1.03 -9.99
C LEU A 269 43.14 -1.56 -11.14
N ALA A 270 43.19 -2.89 -11.28
CA ALA A 270 43.73 -3.54 -12.47
C ALA A 270 42.83 -3.25 -13.69
N PRO A 271 43.37 -3.21 -14.93
CA PRO A 271 42.58 -2.96 -16.14
C PRO A 271 41.39 -3.93 -16.31
N GLN A 272 41.57 -5.20 -15.94
CA GLN A 272 40.54 -6.25 -16.02
C GLN A 272 39.42 -6.05 -14.99
N GLU A 273 39.75 -5.65 -13.76
CA GLU A 273 38.75 -5.33 -12.72
C GLU A 273 37.89 -4.14 -13.14
N ARG A 274 38.54 -3.10 -13.70
CA ARG A 274 37.85 -1.91 -14.19
C ARG A 274 36.83 -2.24 -15.27
N GLU A 275 37.19 -3.10 -16.22
CA GLU A 275 36.27 -3.53 -17.29
C GLU A 275 35.09 -4.33 -16.72
N ALA A 276 35.35 -5.27 -15.81
CA ALA A 276 34.31 -6.07 -15.17
C ALA A 276 33.33 -5.19 -14.35
N PHE A 277 33.85 -4.24 -13.58
CA PHE A 277 33.03 -3.34 -12.76
C PHE A 277 32.22 -2.36 -13.60
N ALA A 278 32.81 -1.82 -14.67
CA ALA A 278 32.10 -0.95 -15.61
C ALA A 278 30.96 -1.69 -16.30
N LYS A 279 31.19 -2.93 -16.76
CA LYS A 279 30.17 -3.77 -17.39
C LYS A 279 29.03 -4.13 -16.42
N ALA A 280 29.37 -4.48 -15.18
CA ALA A 280 28.38 -4.76 -14.14
C ALA A 280 27.54 -3.51 -13.84
N LEU A 281 28.18 -2.35 -13.68
CA LEU A 281 27.51 -1.08 -13.42
C LEU A 281 26.55 -0.71 -14.56
N GLU A 282 27.00 -0.76 -15.81
CA GLU A 282 26.16 -0.47 -16.99
C GLU A 282 24.93 -1.40 -17.05
N THR A 283 25.12 -2.69 -16.78
CA THR A 283 24.03 -3.68 -16.77
C THR A 283 22.99 -3.34 -15.70
N ILE A 284 23.44 -3.02 -14.48
CA ILE A 284 22.58 -2.67 -13.35
C ILE A 284 21.85 -1.34 -13.61
N GLU A 285 22.55 -0.31 -14.06
CA GLU A 285 21.96 1.01 -14.36
C GLU A 285 20.93 0.92 -15.48
N TRP A 286 21.20 0.17 -16.54
CA TRP A 286 20.25 -0.08 -17.62
C TRP A 286 18.99 -0.79 -17.12
N TYR A 287 19.15 -1.80 -16.26
CA TYR A 287 18.01 -2.48 -15.63
C TYR A 287 17.18 -1.53 -14.77
N GLN A 288 17.81 -0.82 -13.84
CA GLN A 288 17.14 0.14 -12.97
C GLN A 288 16.45 1.25 -13.75
N TRP A 289 17.08 1.77 -14.79
CA TRP A 289 16.48 2.78 -15.66
C TRP A 289 15.19 2.24 -16.30
N LYS A 290 15.22 1.03 -16.88
CA LYS A 290 14.03 0.38 -17.45
C LYS A 290 12.92 0.19 -16.42
N ILE A 291 13.23 -0.38 -15.25
CA ILE A 291 12.24 -0.60 -14.19
C ILE A 291 11.65 0.73 -13.70
N ALA A 292 12.49 1.73 -13.47
CA ALA A 292 12.05 3.06 -13.07
C ALA A 292 11.14 3.73 -14.12
N ARG A 293 11.41 3.56 -15.43
CA ARG A 293 10.51 4.06 -16.49
C ARG A 293 9.14 3.36 -16.45
N VAL A 294 9.11 2.04 -16.29
CA VAL A 294 7.86 1.28 -16.19
C VAL A 294 7.07 1.68 -14.94
N GLN A 295 7.75 1.81 -13.80
CA GLN A 295 7.12 2.22 -12.55
C GLN A 295 6.58 3.65 -12.62
N ASN A 296 7.32 4.58 -13.23
CA ASN A 296 6.86 5.96 -13.44
C ASN A 296 5.66 6.03 -14.39
N LEU A 297 5.63 5.20 -15.44
CA LEU A 297 4.48 5.09 -16.34
C LEU A 297 3.23 4.64 -15.56
N PHE A 298 3.36 3.62 -14.72
CA PHE A 298 2.25 3.14 -13.89
C PHE A 298 1.80 4.19 -12.85
N GLN A 299 2.74 4.88 -12.21
CA GLN A 299 2.42 5.99 -11.31
C GLN A 299 1.69 7.13 -12.03
N GLY A 300 2.12 7.46 -13.25
CA GLY A 300 1.49 8.44 -14.12
C GLY A 300 0.08 8.02 -14.55
N LEU A 301 -0.12 6.74 -14.85
CA LEU A 301 -1.43 6.16 -15.16
C LEU A 301 -2.39 6.27 -13.97
N SER A 302 -1.91 5.96 -12.76
CA SER A 302 -2.68 6.06 -11.52
C SER A 302 -3.07 7.51 -11.20
N LEU A 303 -2.13 8.45 -11.32
CA LEU A 303 -2.40 9.88 -11.13
C LEU A 303 -3.37 10.41 -12.21
N GLY A 304 -3.12 10.04 -13.47
CA GLY A 304 -3.98 10.37 -14.61
C GLY A 304 -5.40 9.84 -14.43
N SER A 305 -5.58 8.66 -13.82
CA SER A 305 -6.89 8.11 -13.51
C SER A 305 -7.72 8.99 -12.56
N VAL A 306 -7.09 9.59 -11.54
CA VAL A 306 -7.79 10.56 -10.67
C VAL A 306 -8.12 11.83 -11.45
N LEU A 307 -7.20 12.33 -12.26
CA LEU A 307 -7.46 13.49 -13.12
C LEU A 307 -8.62 13.24 -14.09
N ILE A 308 -8.71 12.05 -14.68
CA ILE A 308 -9.82 11.64 -15.54
C ILE A 308 -11.14 11.67 -14.77
N LEU A 309 -11.18 11.15 -13.54
CA LEU A 309 -12.42 11.16 -12.74
C LEU A 309 -12.92 12.59 -12.48
N VAL A 310 -12.02 13.51 -12.09
CA VAL A 310 -12.37 14.92 -11.89
C VAL A 310 -12.79 15.57 -13.21
N ALA A 311 -11.97 15.39 -14.25
CA ALA A 311 -12.16 16.00 -15.57
C ALA A 311 -13.40 15.47 -16.28
N LEU A 312 -13.79 14.21 -16.09
CA LEU A 312 -15.01 13.63 -16.67
C LEU A 312 -16.25 14.33 -16.11
N GLY A 313 -16.29 14.55 -14.79
CA GLY A 313 -17.36 15.31 -14.16
C GLY A 313 -17.41 16.75 -14.65
N LEU A 314 -16.24 17.40 -14.76
CA LEU A 314 -16.13 18.77 -15.26
C LEU A 314 -16.51 18.89 -16.73
N ALA A 315 -16.09 17.94 -17.58
CA ALA A 315 -16.40 17.89 -19.01
C ALA A 315 -17.89 17.72 -19.28
N ILE A 316 -18.59 16.94 -18.45
CA ILE A 316 -20.06 16.78 -18.55
C ILE A 316 -20.78 18.08 -18.21
N ILE A 317 -20.41 18.73 -17.10
CA ILE A 317 -21.03 19.99 -16.67
C ILE A 317 -20.76 21.09 -17.69
N PHE A 318 -19.49 21.27 -18.08
CA PHE A 318 -19.07 22.31 -19.00
C PHE A 318 -19.58 22.04 -20.42
N GLY A 319 -19.50 20.80 -20.90
CA GLY A 319 -19.95 20.41 -22.23
C GLY A 319 -21.45 20.54 -22.46
N GLN A 320 -22.28 20.37 -21.43
CA GLN A 320 -23.72 20.57 -21.55
C GLN A 320 -24.15 22.02 -21.38
N MET A 321 -23.66 22.69 -20.33
CA MET A 321 -24.21 23.98 -19.89
C MET A 321 -23.37 25.18 -20.33
N GLY A 322 -22.14 24.99 -20.81
CA GLY A 322 -21.20 26.08 -21.10
C GLY A 322 -20.77 26.84 -19.84
N VAL A 323 -20.99 26.26 -18.66
CA VAL A 323 -20.71 26.88 -17.35
C VAL A 323 -19.40 26.34 -16.80
N ILE A 324 -18.48 27.25 -16.49
CA ILE A 324 -17.24 26.91 -15.79
C ILE A 324 -17.54 26.86 -14.29
N ASN A 325 -17.41 25.68 -13.70
CA ASN A 325 -17.61 25.46 -12.27
C ASN A 325 -16.27 25.39 -11.53
N MET A 326 -15.87 26.48 -10.87
CA MET A 326 -14.66 26.49 -10.04
C MET A 326 -14.84 25.75 -8.70
N ALA A 327 -16.08 25.55 -8.24
CA ALA A 327 -16.38 24.80 -7.01
C ALA A 327 -16.20 23.28 -7.16
N HIS A 328 -15.84 22.79 -8.36
CA HIS A 328 -15.78 21.37 -8.67
C HIS A 328 -14.65 20.65 -7.91
N GLY A 329 -13.57 21.35 -7.58
CA GLY A 329 -12.51 20.84 -6.70
C GLY A 329 -13.01 20.64 -5.26
N GLU A 330 -13.88 21.51 -4.79
CA GLU A 330 -14.49 21.44 -3.47
C GLU A 330 -15.55 20.35 -3.40
N LEU A 331 -16.19 20.01 -4.51
CA LEU A 331 -17.04 18.81 -4.62
C LEU A 331 -16.20 17.52 -4.50
N MET A 332 -14.98 17.51 -5.04
CA MET A 332 -14.01 16.44 -4.80
C MET A 332 -13.60 16.38 -3.32
N MET A 333 -13.34 17.52 -2.67
CA MET A 333 -13.10 17.59 -1.23
C MET A 333 -14.26 16.96 -0.44
N ILE A 334 -15.52 17.31 -0.75
CA ILE A 334 -16.69 16.74 -0.07
C ILE A 334 -16.72 15.21 -0.15
N GLY A 335 -16.36 14.61 -1.30
CA GLY A 335 -16.26 13.16 -1.43
C GLY A 335 -15.18 12.53 -0.54
N ALA A 336 -14.03 13.18 -0.41
CA ALA A 336 -12.95 12.75 0.48
C ALA A 336 -13.37 12.81 1.96
N TYR A 337 -14.01 13.90 2.38
CA TYR A 337 -14.53 14.05 3.75
C TYR A 337 -15.71 13.12 4.05
N ALA A 338 -16.57 12.83 3.07
CA ALA A 338 -17.61 11.82 3.23
C ALA A 338 -17.00 10.42 3.46
N THR A 339 -15.89 10.11 2.78
CA THR A 339 -15.14 8.86 3.00
C THR A 339 -14.61 8.77 4.44
N TYR A 340 -14.06 9.87 4.95
CA TYR A 340 -13.60 9.98 6.34
C TYR A 340 -14.75 9.82 7.35
N GLU A 341 -15.89 10.48 7.14
CA GLU A 341 -17.04 10.34 8.03
C GLU A 341 -17.59 8.90 8.04
N ILE A 342 -17.64 8.22 6.89
CA ILE A 342 -18.01 6.81 6.84
C ILE A 342 -16.98 5.94 7.60
N GLN A 343 -15.68 6.23 7.49
CA GLN A 343 -14.66 5.53 8.28
C GLN A 343 -14.92 5.66 9.79
N MET A 344 -15.23 6.88 10.25
CA MET A 344 -15.50 7.18 11.66
C MET A 344 -16.79 6.49 12.14
N LEU A 345 -17.84 6.48 11.31
CA LEU A 345 -19.11 5.82 11.63
C LEU A 345 -18.95 4.30 11.81
N PHE A 346 -18.07 3.66 11.05
CA PHE A 346 -17.78 2.23 11.19
C PHE A 346 -16.73 1.93 12.27
N GLY A 347 -16.11 2.94 12.88
CA GLY A 347 -15.08 2.77 13.89
C GLY A 347 -13.81 2.06 13.39
N HIS A 348 -13.52 2.17 12.09
CA HIS A 348 -12.35 1.51 11.50
C HIS A 348 -11.06 2.12 12.08
N THR A 349 -10.35 1.30 12.85
CA THR A 349 -9.11 1.66 13.56
C THR A 349 -8.07 0.60 13.21
N PRO A 350 -6.75 0.89 13.23
CA PRO A 350 -5.73 -0.14 12.99
C PRO A 350 -5.90 -1.41 13.85
N ASP A 351 -6.47 -1.26 15.05
CA ASP A 351 -6.73 -2.36 15.98
C ASP A 351 -8.04 -3.12 15.71
N ASN A 352 -8.95 -2.56 14.90
CA ASN A 352 -10.23 -3.18 14.52
C ASN A 352 -10.54 -2.91 13.03
N PRO A 353 -10.01 -3.73 12.11
CA PRO A 353 -10.17 -3.52 10.68
C PRO A 353 -11.57 -3.90 10.19
N VAL A 354 -12.46 -2.90 10.12
CA VAL A 354 -13.80 -3.07 9.52
C VAL A 354 -13.75 -2.73 8.03
N ASN A 355 -13.38 -3.67 7.15
CA ASN A 355 -13.17 -3.39 5.72
C ASN A 355 -14.43 -2.95 4.93
N LEU A 356 -15.64 -3.16 5.48
CA LEU A 356 -16.90 -2.83 4.82
C LEU A 356 -17.11 -1.31 4.64
N PHE A 357 -16.50 -0.47 5.49
CA PHE A 357 -16.67 0.99 5.41
C PHE A 357 -16.31 1.54 4.04
N PHE A 358 -15.27 0.98 3.40
CA PHE A 358 -14.73 1.49 2.15
C PHE A 358 -15.71 1.28 0.98
N VAL A 359 -16.40 0.13 0.96
CA VAL A 359 -17.44 -0.17 -0.03
C VAL A 359 -18.66 0.76 0.13
N VAL A 360 -19.02 1.08 1.37
CA VAL A 360 -20.13 2.00 1.68
C VAL A 360 -19.73 3.47 1.45
N ALA A 361 -18.44 3.79 1.60
CA ALA A 361 -17.92 5.13 1.38
C ALA A 361 -18.01 5.55 -0.09
N LEU A 362 -17.85 4.63 -1.05
CA LEU A 362 -17.98 4.94 -2.48
C LEU A 362 -19.34 5.56 -2.86
N PRO A 363 -20.50 4.92 -2.59
CA PRO A 363 -21.80 5.54 -2.86
C PRO A 363 -22.05 6.75 -1.97
N ALA A 364 -21.58 6.77 -0.72
CA ALA A 364 -21.74 7.93 0.15
C ALA A 364 -21.01 9.18 -0.41
N ALA A 365 -19.78 9.01 -0.90
CA ALA A 365 -18.98 10.07 -1.51
C ALA A 365 -19.62 10.57 -2.82
N PHE A 366 -20.16 9.68 -3.64
CA PHE A 366 -20.90 10.08 -4.84
C PHE A 366 -22.17 10.86 -4.48
N LEU A 367 -22.98 10.35 -3.55
CA LEU A 367 -24.26 10.94 -3.20
C LEU A 367 -24.11 12.27 -2.45
N SER A 368 -23.12 12.40 -1.57
CA SER A 368 -22.85 13.65 -0.85
C SER A 368 -22.43 14.76 -1.81
N ALA A 369 -21.48 14.49 -2.70
CA ALA A 369 -21.03 15.45 -3.70
C ALA A 369 -22.14 15.75 -4.72
N ALA A 370 -22.91 14.74 -5.16
CA ALA A 370 -24.05 14.93 -6.05
C ALA A 370 -25.14 15.81 -5.43
N LEU A 371 -25.44 15.61 -4.14
CA LEU A 371 -26.40 16.41 -3.40
C LEU A 371 -25.93 17.86 -3.29
N VAL A 372 -24.69 18.09 -2.87
CA VAL A 372 -24.15 19.45 -2.76
C VAL A 372 -24.08 20.11 -4.14
N GLY A 373 -23.65 19.39 -5.17
CA GLY A 373 -23.66 19.88 -6.54
C GLY A 373 -25.05 20.28 -7.02
N TRP A 374 -26.05 19.43 -6.79
CA TRP A 374 -27.44 19.75 -7.10
C TRP A 374 -27.93 21.00 -6.37
N LEU A 375 -27.57 21.17 -5.09
CA LEU A 375 -27.91 22.38 -4.34
C LEU A 375 -27.22 23.63 -4.89
N ILE A 376 -25.95 23.53 -5.31
CA ILE A 376 -25.23 24.63 -5.97
C ILE A 376 -25.90 25.01 -7.28
N GLU A 377 -26.32 24.03 -8.09
CA GLU A 377 -27.08 24.27 -9.30
C GLU A 377 -28.39 25.00 -8.99
N LEU A 378 -29.14 24.45 -8.03
CA LEU A 378 -30.46 24.93 -7.66
C LEU A 378 -30.42 26.35 -7.06
N LEU A 379 -29.42 26.67 -6.24
CA LEU A 379 -29.38 27.92 -5.49
C LEU A 379 -28.62 29.02 -6.22
N VAL A 380 -27.57 28.68 -6.96
CA VAL A 380 -26.63 29.66 -7.52
C VAL A 380 -26.64 29.60 -9.04
N VAL A 381 -26.19 28.48 -9.61
CA VAL A 381 -25.84 28.41 -11.05
C VAL A 381 -27.05 28.67 -11.94
N ARG A 382 -28.22 28.13 -11.60
CA ARG A 382 -29.42 28.28 -12.44
C ARG A 382 -29.89 29.73 -12.60
N HIS A 383 -29.54 30.61 -11.67
CA HIS A 383 -29.93 32.02 -11.72
C HIS A 383 -28.94 32.86 -12.53
N LEU A 384 -27.79 32.28 -12.91
CA LEU A 384 -26.69 32.93 -13.62
C LEU A 384 -26.43 32.32 -15.00
N TYR A 385 -27.33 31.46 -15.49
CA TYR A 385 -27.21 30.90 -16.85
C TYR A 385 -27.11 32.00 -17.92
N GLY A 386 -26.25 31.78 -18.91
CA GLY A 386 -25.92 32.75 -19.95
C GLY A 386 -24.88 33.80 -19.55
N ARG A 387 -24.37 33.77 -18.30
CA ARG A 387 -23.36 34.72 -17.80
C ARG A 387 -22.12 33.97 -17.27
N PRO A 388 -21.21 33.55 -18.17
CA PRO A 388 -20.12 32.63 -17.81
C PRO A 388 -19.14 33.23 -16.79
N LEU A 389 -18.81 34.52 -16.91
CA LEU A 389 -17.92 35.20 -15.97
C LEU A 389 -18.53 35.35 -14.56
N GLU A 390 -19.83 35.68 -14.49
CA GLU A 390 -20.56 35.78 -13.21
C GLU A 390 -20.65 34.42 -12.54
N THR A 391 -20.88 33.35 -13.32
CA THR A 391 -20.96 32.00 -12.79
C THR A 391 -19.60 31.49 -12.30
N LEU A 392 -18.52 31.82 -12.99
CA LEU A 392 -17.15 31.52 -12.54
C LEU A 392 -16.86 32.17 -11.19
N LEU A 393 -17.14 33.47 -11.04
CA LEU A 393 -16.94 34.20 -9.79
C LEU A 393 -17.81 33.65 -8.66
N ALA A 394 -19.09 33.36 -8.95
CA ALA A 394 -20.03 32.82 -7.97
C ALA A 394 -19.61 31.44 -7.48
N THR A 395 -19.21 30.53 -8.39
CA THR A 395 -18.75 29.19 -8.01
C THR A 395 -17.43 29.22 -7.25
N TRP A 396 -16.51 30.14 -7.59
CA TRP A 396 -15.31 30.36 -6.78
C TRP A 396 -15.65 30.82 -5.35
N GLY A 397 -16.59 31.76 -5.19
CA GLY A 397 -17.08 32.20 -3.88
C GLY A 397 -17.73 31.07 -3.07
N VAL A 398 -18.54 30.23 -3.72
CA VAL A 398 -19.10 29.02 -3.12
C VAL A 398 -17.99 28.06 -2.67
N GLY A 399 -16.96 27.86 -3.49
CA GLY A 399 -15.79 27.06 -3.14
C GLY A 399 -15.13 27.53 -1.85
N LEU A 400 -14.87 28.83 -1.70
CA LEU A 400 -14.30 29.41 -0.47
C LEU A 400 -15.19 29.16 0.77
N ILE A 401 -16.51 29.28 0.62
CA ILE A 401 -17.46 28.98 1.71
C ILE A 401 -17.36 27.50 2.10
N LEU A 402 -17.31 26.58 1.13
CA LEU A 402 -17.20 25.15 1.38
C LEU A 402 -15.88 24.79 2.07
N ILE A 403 -14.75 25.35 1.60
CA ILE A 403 -13.44 25.17 2.21
C ILE A 403 -13.49 25.60 3.68
N GLN A 404 -14.01 26.79 3.95
CA GLN A 404 -14.07 27.31 5.32
C GLN A 404 -15.03 26.50 6.20
N ALA A 405 -16.18 26.07 5.67
CA ALA A 405 -17.14 25.24 6.40
C ALA A 405 -16.54 23.89 6.83
N VAL A 406 -15.81 23.24 5.92
CA VAL A 406 -15.11 21.97 6.22
C VAL A 406 -13.96 22.21 7.20
N ARG A 407 -13.14 23.24 6.98
CA ARG A 407 -12.02 23.59 7.88
C ARG A 407 -12.49 23.84 9.31
N MET A 408 -13.62 24.53 9.49
CA MET A 408 -14.21 24.77 10.82
C MET A 408 -14.66 23.50 11.53
N ARG A 409 -15.09 22.47 10.79
CA ARG A 409 -15.61 21.22 11.35
C ARG A 409 -14.53 20.18 11.66
N TYR A 410 -13.50 20.10 10.81
CA TYR A 410 -12.52 19.01 10.82
C TYR A 410 -11.06 19.45 11.06
N GLY A 411 -10.74 20.73 10.87
CA GLY A 411 -9.35 21.22 10.86
C GLY A 411 -8.69 21.08 9.48
N ASP A 412 -7.35 21.03 9.46
CA ASP A 412 -6.56 21.18 8.22
C ASP A 412 -6.16 19.85 7.56
N ASN A 413 -5.67 18.86 8.30
CA ASN A 413 -5.20 17.60 7.72
C ASN A 413 -5.78 16.41 8.46
N ILE A 414 -6.52 15.59 7.73
CA ILE A 414 -7.06 14.33 8.22
C ILE A 414 -6.61 13.18 7.31
N GLY A 415 -6.44 12.00 7.91
CA GLY A 415 -6.05 10.77 7.23
C GLY A 415 -7.21 9.79 7.13
N VAL A 416 -7.37 9.18 5.97
CA VAL A 416 -8.24 8.02 5.78
C VAL A 416 -7.35 6.78 5.70
N ASN A 417 -7.61 5.81 6.55
CA ASN A 417 -6.90 4.55 6.56
C ASN A 417 -7.38 3.70 5.38
N SER A 418 -6.45 3.09 4.66
CA SER A 418 -6.81 2.13 3.60
C SER A 418 -7.26 0.81 4.22
N PRO A 419 -8.22 0.09 3.63
CA PRO A 419 -8.60 -1.24 4.11
C PRO A 419 -7.48 -2.25 3.82
N ASP A 420 -7.42 -3.35 4.59
CA ASP A 420 -6.27 -4.28 4.59
C ASP A 420 -5.95 -4.86 3.22
N TRP A 421 -6.97 -5.11 2.40
CA TRP A 421 -6.81 -5.67 1.05
C TRP A 421 -6.26 -4.67 0.03
N LEU A 422 -6.25 -3.37 0.33
CA LEU A 422 -5.52 -2.35 -0.42
C LEU A 422 -4.10 -2.10 0.12
N ILE A 423 -3.82 -2.55 1.34
CA ILE A 423 -2.50 -2.44 1.96
C ILE A 423 -1.63 -3.56 1.41
N GLY A 424 -0.71 -3.21 0.52
CA GLY A 424 0.24 -4.16 -0.04
C GLY A 424 0.82 -3.72 -1.37
N ARG A 425 1.64 -4.62 -1.92
CA ARG A 425 2.37 -4.41 -3.16
C ARG A 425 2.33 -5.67 -4.01
N PHE A 426 2.21 -5.47 -5.31
CA PHE A 426 2.40 -6.48 -6.33
C PHE A 426 3.79 -6.29 -6.95
N GLU A 427 4.65 -7.30 -6.83
CA GLU A 427 6.01 -7.31 -7.37
C GLU A 427 6.13 -8.42 -8.42
N PRO A 428 5.75 -8.16 -9.69
CA PRO A 428 5.83 -9.17 -10.74
C PRO A 428 7.27 -9.46 -11.18
N ILE A 429 8.18 -8.51 -10.97
CA ILE A 429 9.60 -8.56 -11.33
C ILE A 429 10.38 -7.89 -10.18
N GLN A 430 11.62 -8.33 -9.94
CA GLN A 430 12.52 -7.72 -8.95
C GLN A 430 12.58 -6.20 -9.11
N ASP A 431 12.40 -5.49 -8.00
CA ASP A 431 12.39 -4.02 -7.88
C ASP A 431 11.24 -3.28 -8.59
N LEU A 432 10.30 -3.97 -9.24
CA LEU A 432 9.10 -3.35 -9.81
C LEU A 432 7.95 -3.39 -8.79
N ILE A 433 7.82 -2.34 -8.00
CA ILE A 433 6.80 -2.27 -6.95
C ILE A 433 5.55 -1.56 -7.49
N ILE A 434 4.44 -2.32 -7.54
CA ILE A 434 3.12 -1.81 -7.96
C ILE A 434 2.16 -1.88 -6.77
N PRO A 435 1.88 -0.75 -6.08
CA PRO A 435 0.96 -0.71 -4.96
C PRO A 435 -0.48 -1.07 -5.34
N TYR A 436 -1.17 -1.86 -4.51
CA TYR A 436 -2.56 -2.29 -4.79
C TYR A 436 -3.55 -1.12 -4.86
N ASN A 437 -3.35 -0.09 -4.03
CA ASN A 437 -4.16 1.13 -4.06
C ASN A 437 -4.19 1.81 -5.43
N ARG A 438 -3.06 1.84 -6.14
CA ARG A 438 -2.96 2.43 -7.48
C ARG A 438 -3.65 1.58 -8.54
N ILE A 439 -3.55 0.25 -8.45
CA ILE A 439 -4.27 -0.67 -9.35
C ILE A 439 -5.79 -0.48 -9.17
N PHE A 440 -6.24 -0.40 -7.92
CA PHE A 440 -7.64 -0.15 -7.60
C PHE A 440 -8.15 1.18 -8.19
N ILE A 441 -7.38 2.27 -8.08
CA ILE A 441 -7.74 3.57 -8.68
C ILE A 441 -7.92 3.47 -10.20
N VAL A 442 -7.01 2.77 -10.90
CA VAL A 442 -7.11 2.56 -12.35
C VAL A 442 -8.37 1.76 -12.69
N GLY A 443 -8.66 0.69 -11.94
CA GLY A 443 -9.87 -0.12 -12.11
C GLY A 443 -11.16 0.66 -11.83
N LEU A 444 -11.18 1.48 -10.78
CA LEU A 444 -12.28 2.37 -10.43
C LEU A 444 -12.53 3.40 -11.54
N CYS A 445 -11.47 4.03 -12.05
CA CYS A 445 -11.55 4.96 -13.17
C CYS A 445 -12.11 4.29 -14.42
N ALA A 446 -11.58 3.12 -14.81
CA ALA A 446 -12.08 2.38 -15.97
C ALA A 446 -13.58 2.03 -15.81
N THR A 447 -13.98 1.60 -14.61
CA THR A 447 -15.38 1.30 -14.29
C THR A 447 -16.26 2.55 -14.42
N CYS A 448 -15.82 3.70 -13.89
CA CYS A 448 -16.56 4.96 -14.00
C CYS A 448 -16.67 5.46 -15.44
N VAL A 449 -15.59 5.40 -16.22
CA VAL A 449 -15.60 5.76 -17.65
C VAL A 449 -16.58 4.88 -18.43
N LEU A 450 -16.55 3.56 -18.21
CA LEU A 450 -17.49 2.64 -18.85
C LEU A 450 -18.94 2.90 -18.40
N ALA A 451 -19.16 3.13 -17.11
CA ALA A 451 -20.48 3.43 -16.55
C ALA A 451 -21.06 4.73 -17.13
N ILE A 452 -20.28 5.81 -17.17
CA ILE A 452 -20.70 7.08 -17.76
C ILE A 452 -20.91 6.97 -19.26
N SER A 453 -20.03 6.27 -19.98
CA SER A 453 -20.23 6.01 -21.41
C SER A 453 -21.52 5.23 -21.67
N ALA A 454 -21.84 4.24 -20.83
CA ALA A 454 -23.09 3.51 -20.92
C ALA A 454 -24.31 4.38 -20.56
N ILE A 455 -24.23 5.18 -19.49
CA ILE A 455 -25.29 6.11 -19.07
C ILE A 455 -25.57 7.09 -20.21
N MET A 456 -24.53 7.73 -20.74
CA MET A 456 -24.68 8.65 -21.85
C MET A 456 -25.25 7.93 -23.06
N ASN A 457 -24.58 6.92 -23.60
CA ASN A 457 -24.92 6.40 -24.93
C ASN A 457 -26.13 5.46 -24.96
N ARG A 458 -26.47 4.80 -23.85
CA ARG A 458 -27.49 3.74 -23.83
C ARG A 458 -28.72 4.00 -22.97
N THR A 459 -28.77 5.08 -22.17
CA THR A 459 -29.90 5.32 -21.26
C THR A 459 -30.77 6.52 -21.67
N ARG A 460 -32.02 6.53 -21.19
CA ARG A 460 -32.95 7.65 -21.40
C ARG A 460 -32.44 8.98 -20.82
N PRO A 461 -31.90 9.06 -19.59
CA PRO A 461 -31.30 10.30 -19.08
C PRO A 461 -30.20 10.84 -20.01
N GLY A 462 -29.31 9.98 -20.51
CA GLY A 462 -28.26 10.38 -21.45
C GLY A 462 -28.80 10.90 -22.79
N LEU A 463 -29.91 10.34 -23.29
CA LEU A 463 -30.60 10.84 -24.47
C LEU A 463 -31.18 12.24 -24.24
N LEU A 464 -31.83 12.46 -23.09
CA LEU A 464 -32.39 13.77 -22.73
C LEU A 464 -31.29 14.82 -22.64
N ILE A 465 -30.18 14.50 -21.98
CA ILE A 465 -29.00 15.38 -21.90
C ILE A 465 -28.53 15.79 -23.29
N ARG A 466 -28.26 14.83 -24.19
CA ARG A 466 -27.81 15.16 -25.55
C ARG A 466 -28.83 15.98 -26.34
N ALA A 467 -30.13 15.69 -26.19
CA ALA A 467 -31.18 16.46 -26.84
C ALA A 467 -31.17 17.92 -26.38
N THR A 468 -30.99 18.16 -25.08
CA THR A 468 -30.92 19.52 -24.52
C THR A 468 -29.67 20.29 -24.96
N VAL A 469 -28.54 19.60 -25.17
CA VAL A 469 -27.30 20.21 -25.69
C VAL A 469 -27.43 20.59 -27.16
N GLN A 470 -28.09 19.78 -27.98
CA GLN A 470 -28.21 20.04 -29.41
C GLN A 470 -29.14 21.23 -29.71
N ASN A 471 -30.31 21.28 -29.09
CA ASN A 471 -31.23 22.41 -29.21
C ASN A 471 -32.18 22.45 -28.00
N ARG A 472 -31.89 23.35 -27.07
CA ARG A 472 -32.66 23.52 -25.83
C ARG A 472 -34.13 23.86 -26.10
N GLU A 473 -34.41 24.81 -26.98
CA GLU A 473 -35.78 25.27 -27.27
C GLU A 473 -36.66 24.17 -27.88
N THR A 474 -36.07 23.35 -28.76
CA THR A 474 -36.77 22.21 -29.38
C THR A 474 -37.04 21.12 -28.34
N ALA A 475 -36.07 20.84 -27.45
CA ALA A 475 -36.25 19.89 -26.37
C ALA A 475 -37.39 20.31 -25.41
N GLU A 476 -37.46 21.59 -25.05
CA GLU A 476 -38.55 22.15 -24.20
C GLU A 476 -39.90 22.06 -24.89
N SER A 477 -39.95 22.35 -26.20
CA SER A 477 -41.17 22.24 -27.01
C SER A 477 -41.71 20.79 -27.09
N LEU A 478 -40.84 19.79 -26.96
CA LEU A 478 -41.18 18.38 -26.90
C LEU A 478 -41.53 17.90 -25.47
N GLY A 479 -41.62 18.81 -24.49
CA GLY A 479 -42.00 18.52 -23.12
C GLY A 479 -40.86 18.02 -22.22
N ILE A 480 -39.60 18.14 -22.66
CA ILE A 480 -38.45 17.80 -21.82
C ILE A 480 -38.26 18.90 -20.78
N ASN A 481 -38.24 18.52 -19.50
CA ASN A 481 -37.91 19.44 -18.43
C ASN A 481 -36.38 19.66 -18.40
N THR A 482 -35.91 20.65 -19.15
CA THR A 482 -34.50 21.06 -19.24
C THR A 482 -33.91 21.36 -17.87
N ARG A 483 -34.66 22.06 -17.01
CA ARG A 483 -34.21 22.40 -15.65
C ARG A 483 -33.92 21.18 -14.78
N ARG A 484 -34.77 20.15 -14.83
CA ARG A 484 -34.49 18.87 -14.14
C ARG A 484 -33.31 18.14 -14.77
N THR A 485 -33.18 18.21 -16.09
CA THR A 485 -32.08 17.59 -16.83
C THR A 485 -30.74 18.24 -16.44
N ASP A 486 -30.67 19.56 -16.40
CA ASP A 486 -29.49 20.33 -15.99
C ASP A 486 -29.10 20.03 -14.54
N GLY A 487 -30.05 20.05 -13.61
CA GLY A 487 -29.80 19.72 -12.20
C GLY A 487 -29.30 18.29 -12.00
N LEU A 488 -29.85 17.31 -12.74
CA LEU A 488 -29.39 15.91 -12.70
C LEU A 488 -27.99 15.75 -13.32
N THR A 489 -27.70 16.45 -14.42
CA THR A 489 -26.36 16.47 -15.01
C THR A 489 -25.35 17.06 -14.04
N PHE A 490 -25.68 18.19 -13.40
CA PHE A 490 -24.80 18.83 -12.44
C PHE A 490 -24.54 17.91 -11.24
N ALA A 491 -25.58 17.25 -10.72
CA ALA A 491 -25.46 16.25 -9.66
C ALA A 491 -24.56 15.07 -10.09
N LEU A 492 -24.72 14.56 -11.31
CA LEU A 492 -23.90 13.47 -11.85
C LEU A 492 -22.42 13.88 -11.95
N GLY A 493 -22.14 15.06 -12.50
CA GLY A 493 -20.77 15.58 -12.62
C GLY A 493 -20.13 15.82 -11.26
N ALA A 494 -20.87 16.39 -10.31
CA ALA A 494 -20.44 16.59 -8.93
C ALA A 494 -20.18 15.25 -8.21
N GLY A 495 -21.05 14.27 -8.41
CA GLY A 495 -20.87 12.92 -7.86
C GLY A 495 -19.59 12.24 -8.37
N LEU A 496 -19.24 12.41 -9.65
CA LEU A 496 -17.96 11.92 -10.19
C LEU A 496 -16.76 12.62 -9.54
N ALA A 497 -16.86 13.93 -9.25
CA ALA A 497 -15.84 14.63 -8.46
C ALA A 497 -15.71 14.00 -7.06
N GLY A 498 -16.84 13.66 -6.42
CA GLY A 498 -16.86 12.95 -5.15
C GLY A 498 -16.15 11.60 -5.19
N ILE A 499 -16.36 10.81 -6.25
CA ILE A 499 -15.62 9.55 -6.48
C ILE A 499 -14.12 9.81 -6.67
N ALA A 500 -13.74 10.89 -7.36
CA ALA A 500 -12.33 11.29 -7.46
C ALA A 500 -11.74 11.64 -6.10
N GLY A 501 -12.52 12.27 -5.22
CA GLY A 501 -12.13 12.58 -3.84
C GLY A 501 -11.90 11.32 -3.01
N TYR A 502 -12.83 10.37 -3.10
CA TYR A 502 -12.70 9.03 -2.53
C TYR A 502 -11.41 8.34 -3.03
N ALA A 503 -11.14 8.38 -4.33
CA ALA A 503 -9.92 7.80 -4.91
C ALA A 503 -8.64 8.52 -4.44
N TRP A 504 -8.69 9.84 -4.23
CA TRP A 504 -7.55 10.61 -3.73
C TRP A 504 -7.14 10.22 -2.31
N THR A 505 -8.10 9.84 -1.46
CA THR A 505 -7.82 9.40 -0.08
C THR A 505 -6.82 8.24 0.00
N LEU A 506 -6.65 7.49 -1.08
CA LEU A 506 -5.72 6.35 -1.20
C LEU A 506 -4.28 6.73 -1.55
N ILE A 507 -4.05 7.92 -2.11
CA ILE A 507 -2.74 8.34 -2.64
C ILE A 507 -2.26 9.69 -2.12
N GLY A 508 -3.13 10.47 -1.49
CA GLY A 508 -2.84 11.80 -0.98
C GLY A 508 -3.56 12.08 0.32
N THR A 509 -3.11 13.12 1.02
CA THR A 509 -3.75 13.60 2.24
C THR A 509 -5.05 14.33 1.92
N VAL A 510 -5.99 14.28 2.86
CA VAL A 510 -7.25 15.00 2.76
C VAL A 510 -7.12 16.31 3.52
N ALA A 511 -7.17 17.41 2.76
CA ALA A 511 -7.09 18.78 3.27
C ALA A 511 -8.22 19.62 2.66
N PRO A 512 -8.75 20.65 3.35
CA PRO A 512 -9.83 21.49 2.82
C PRO A 512 -9.51 22.10 1.45
N GLU A 513 -8.28 22.55 1.25
CA GLU A 513 -7.81 23.19 0.03
C GLU A 513 -7.35 22.20 -1.06
N MET A 514 -7.46 20.89 -0.84
CA MET A 514 -6.95 19.88 -1.79
C MET A 514 -7.47 20.16 -3.21
N GLY A 515 -8.78 20.40 -3.33
CA GLY A 515 -9.48 20.58 -4.61
C GLY A 515 -8.93 21.70 -5.49
N GLN A 516 -8.38 22.77 -4.91
CA GLN A 516 -7.80 23.88 -5.66
C GLN A 516 -6.57 23.45 -6.47
N GLY A 517 -5.80 22.48 -5.95
CA GLY A 517 -4.66 21.92 -6.66
C GLY A 517 -5.07 21.07 -7.85
N GLN A 518 -6.13 20.27 -7.72
CA GLN A 518 -6.55 19.35 -8.77
C GLN A 518 -7.51 19.96 -9.80
N ILE A 519 -8.24 21.03 -9.48
CA ILE A 519 -9.14 21.68 -10.44
C ILE A 519 -8.38 22.26 -11.64
N VAL A 520 -7.19 22.84 -11.42
CA VAL A 520 -6.36 23.40 -12.49
C VAL A 520 -5.92 22.28 -13.43
N ASP A 521 -5.41 21.17 -12.89
CA ASP A 521 -4.98 20.03 -13.68
C ASP A 521 -6.16 19.39 -14.44
N ALA A 522 -7.32 19.24 -13.80
CA ALA A 522 -8.52 18.73 -14.43
C ALA A 522 -9.03 19.65 -15.55
N PHE A 523 -8.97 20.96 -15.37
CA PHE A 523 -9.33 21.93 -16.41
C PHE A 523 -8.39 21.82 -17.62
N LEU A 524 -7.08 21.71 -17.39
CA LEU A 524 -6.09 21.46 -18.46
C LEU A 524 -6.40 20.17 -19.22
N VAL A 525 -6.82 19.11 -18.53
CA VAL A 525 -7.27 17.85 -19.15
C VAL A 525 -8.50 18.06 -20.03
N VAL A 526 -9.54 18.76 -19.55
CA VAL A 526 -10.76 19.00 -20.33
C VAL A 526 -10.47 19.85 -21.58
N VAL A 527 -9.69 20.93 -21.43
CA VAL A 527 -9.35 21.81 -22.56
C VAL A 527 -8.47 21.10 -23.58
N THR A 528 -7.49 20.31 -23.12
CA THR A 528 -6.63 19.51 -24.01
C THR A 528 -7.42 18.42 -24.73
N GLY A 529 -8.35 17.76 -24.02
CA GLY A 529 -9.20 16.71 -24.56
C GLY A 529 -10.21 17.19 -25.60
N GLY A 530 -10.71 18.41 -25.44
CA GLY A 530 -11.83 18.95 -26.21
C GLY A 530 -13.07 19.03 -25.33
N VAL A 531 -13.67 20.22 -25.29
CA VAL A 531 -14.82 20.53 -24.44
C VAL A 531 -16.02 19.66 -24.82
N GLY A 532 -16.56 18.90 -23.86
CA GLY A 532 -17.74 18.07 -24.06
C GLY A 532 -17.49 16.70 -24.71
N GLU A 533 -16.24 16.37 -25.07
CA GLU A 533 -15.90 15.07 -25.64
C GLU A 533 -15.27 14.14 -24.58
N LEU A 534 -16.01 13.09 -24.21
CA LEU A 534 -15.60 12.16 -23.15
C LEU A 534 -14.33 11.39 -23.54
N ALA A 535 -14.22 10.96 -24.80
CA ALA A 535 -13.06 10.20 -25.29
C ALA A 535 -11.77 11.05 -25.26
N GLY A 536 -11.88 12.33 -25.64
CA GLY A 536 -10.78 13.28 -25.57
C GLY A 536 -10.32 13.54 -24.14
N THR A 537 -11.25 13.67 -23.21
CA THR A 537 -10.95 13.85 -21.78
C THR A 537 -10.18 12.66 -21.20
N VAL A 538 -10.56 11.43 -21.56
CA VAL A 538 -9.85 10.21 -21.12
C VAL A 538 -8.43 10.17 -21.68
N LEU A 539 -8.25 10.39 -22.99
CA LEU A 539 -6.93 10.36 -23.61
C LEU A 539 -6.01 11.49 -23.11
N ALA A 540 -6.55 12.70 -22.93
CA ALA A 540 -5.82 13.82 -22.35
C ALA A 540 -5.43 13.55 -20.88
N GLY A 541 -6.31 12.98 -20.07
CA GLY A 541 -6.03 12.68 -18.67
C GLY A 541 -4.95 11.61 -18.50
N LEU A 542 -4.99 10.56 -19.32
CA LEU A 542 -3.92 9.56 -19.39
C LEU A 542 -2.59 10.20 -19.84
N GLY A 543 -2.63 10.96 -20.92
CA GLY A 543 -1.45 11.63 -21.48
C GLY A 543 -0.80 12.59 -20.50
N LEU A 544 -1.58 13.50 -19.89
CA LEU A 544 -1.09 14.49 -18.94
C LEU A 544 -0.61 13.85 -17.63
N GLY A 545 -1.29 12.82 -17.14
CA GLY A 545 -0.84 12.07 -15.95
C GLY A 545 0.52 11.40 -16.15
N VAL A 546 0.71 10.74 -17.30
CA VAL A 546 1.99 10.13 -17.67
C VAL A 546 3.06 11.19 -17.90
N LEU A 547 2.74 12.25 -18.65
CA LEU A 547 3.67 13.33 -18.97
C LEU A 547 4.19 14.02 -17.70
N ASN A 548 3.31 14.25 -16.72
CA ASN A 548 3.70 14.81 -15.43
C ASN A 548 4.77 13.94 -14.72
N LYS A 549 4.55 12.62 -14.65
CA LYS A 549 5.50 11.68 -14.01
C LYS A 549 6.75 11.36 -14.83
N VAL A 550 6.78 11.71 -16.11
CA VAL A 550 7.99 11.63 -16.96
C VAL A 550 8.84 12.89 -16.81
N ILE A 551 8.23 14.08 -16.76
CA ILE A 551 8.93 15.36 -16.65
C ILE A 551 9.49 15.59 -15.24
N GLU A 552 8.73 15.23 -14.20
CA GLU A 552 9.11 15.48 -12.80
C GLU A 552 10.50 14.93 -12.42
N PRO A 553 10.85 13.66 -12.69
CA PRO A 553 12.18 13.14 -12.41
C PRO A 553 13.28 13.74 -13.29
N ALA A 554 12.96 14.15 -14.52
CA ALA A 554 13.93 14.72 -15.45
C ALA A 554 14.39 16.13 -15.03
N MET A 555 13.49 16.90 -14.40
CA MET A 555 13.74 18.30 -14.02
C MET A 555 14.24 18.48 -12.58
N GLY A 556 14.22 17.42 -11.75
CA GLY A 556 14.66 17.46 -10.35
C GLY A 556 13.79 18.33 -9.43
N SER A 557 12.69 18.90 -9.93
CA SER A 557 11.75 19.74 -9.17
C SER A 557 10.34 19.62 -9.73
N ALA A 558 9.40 19.29 -8.85
CA ALA A 558 7.98 19.18 -9.18
C ALA A 558 7.37 20.51 -9.67
N ILE A 559 7.91 21.65 -9.21
CA ILE A 559 7.41 22.98 -9.59
C ILE A 559 7.73 23.24 -11.07
N TRP A 560 8.99 23.02 -11.48
CA TRP A 560 9.41 23.19 -12.87
C TRP A 560 8.65 22.24 -13.82
N ALA A 561 8.36 21.02 -13.38
CA ALA A 561 7.56 20.08 -14.13
C ALA A 561 6.14 20.62 -14.41
N LYS A 562 5.47 21.19 -13.41
CA LYS A 562 4.16 21.83 -13.58
C LYS A 562 4.20 23.02 -14.55
N VAL A 563 5.21 23.89 -14.44
CA VAL A 563 5.36 25.05 -15.34
C VAL A 563 5.56 24.59 -16.79
N ILE A 564 6.43 23.61 -17.03
CA ILE A 564 6.67 23.07 -18.37
C ILE A 564 5.43 22.37 -18.91
N LEU A 565 4.73 21.59 -18.08
CA LEU A 565 3.48 20.94 -18.46
C LEU A 565 2.44 21.98 -18.91
N LEU A 566 2.29 23.07 -18.14
CA LEU A 566 1.40 24.17 -18.50
C LEU A 566 1.80 24.82 -19.83
N LEU A 567 3.08 25.13 -20.04
CA LEU A 567 3.57 25.69 -21.30
C LEU A 567 3.32 24.76 -22.49
N LEU A 568 3.52 23.45 -22.30
CA LEU A 568 3.26 22.45 -23.34
C LEU A 568 1.78 22.37 -23.68
N VAL A 569 0.89 22.41 -22.67
CA VAL A 569 -0.56 22.46 -22.89
C VAL A 569 -0.96 23.75 -23.61
N ILE A 570 -0.42 24.90 -23.22
CA ILE A 570 -0.68 26.17 -23.91
C ILE A 570 -0.23 26.10 -25.38
N ALA A 571 0.98 25.60 -25.64
CA ALA A 571 1.49 25.42 -26.99
C ALA A 571 0.62 24.43 -27.81
N PHE A 572 0.16 23.35 -27.17
CA PHE A 572 -0.75 22.40 -27.78
C PHE A 572 -2.09 23.04 -28.16
N ILE A 573 -2.70 23.81 -27.26
CA ILE A 573 -3.97 24.51 -27.51
C ILE A 573 -3.80 25.55 -28.62
N GLN A 574 -2.67 26.26 -28.68
CA GLN A 574 -2.40 27.19 -29.79
C GLN A 574 -2.33 26.47 -31.14
N TRP A 575 -1.80 25.25 -31.17
CA TRP A 575 -1.73 24.45 -32.41
C TRP A 575 -3.05 23.74 -32.74
N LYS A 576 -3.79 23.31 -31.72
CA LYS A 576 -5.07 22.58 -31.81
C LYS A 576 -6.11 23.22 -30.86
N PRO A 577 -6.71 24.36 -31.25
CA PRO A 577 -7.62 25.11 -30.38
C PRO A 577 -8.91 24.36 -30.03
N ALA A 578 -9.34 23.42 -30.88
CA ALA A 578 -10.51 22.57 -30.63
C ALA A 578 -10.22 21.32 -29.76
N GLY A 579 -8.99 21.16 -29.27
CA GLY A 579 -8.56 20.00 -28.48
C GLY A 579 -8.19 18.78 -29.33
N LEU A 580 -7.97 17.64 -28.66
CA LEU A 580 -7.65 16.34 -29.29
C LEU A 580 -8.76 15.85 -30.21
N PHE A 581 -10.03 16.00 -29.81
CA PHE A 581 -11.19 15.55 -30.56
C PHE A 581 -12.20 16.70 -30.73
N PRO A 582 -12.16 17.41 -31.88
CA PRO A 582 -13.12 18.46 -32.17
C PRO A 582 -14.54 17.88 -32.32
N PRO A 583 -15.58 18.56 -31.81
CA PRO A 583 -16.96 18.19 -32.10
C PRO A 583 -17.22 18.25 -33.61
N LYS A 584 -17.79 17.19 -34.18
CA LYS A 584 -18.12 17.11 -35.62
C LYS A 584 -19.60 17.45 -35.87
N GLY A 585 -19.88 18.33 -36.83
CA GLY A 585 -21.24 18.68 -37.30
C GLY A 585 -21.57 20.17 -37.16
N ARG A 586 -22.86 20.55 -37.26
CA ARG A 586 -23.37 21.95 -37.13
C ARG A 586 -23.00 22.66 -35.82
N LEU A 587 -22.43 21.96 -34.84
CA LEU A 587 -21.91 22.51 -33.59
C LEU A 587 -20.54 23.20 -33.76
N ALA A 588 -19.87 23.04 -34.91
CA ALA A 588 -18.60 23.69 -35.21
C ALA A 588 -18.75 25.11 -35.80
N ASP A 589 -19.97 25.50 -36.20
CA ASP A 589 -20.26 26.74 -36.95
C ASP A 589 -20.86 27.87 -36.07
N VAL A 590 -20.84 27.74 -34.74
CA VAL A 590 -21.37 28.76 -33.80
C VAL A 590 -20.29 29.30 -32.88
#